data_AF-A0AAP6ML34-F1
#
_entry.id   AF-A0AAP6ML34-F1
#
_cell.length_a   1.000
_cell.length_b   1.000
_cell.length_c   1.000
_cell.angle_alpha   90.00
_cell.angle_beta   90.00
_cell.angle_gamma   90.00
#
_symmetry.space_group_name_H-M   'P 1'
#
loop_
_entity.id
_entity.type
_entity.pdbx_description
1 polymer ?
#
loop_
_entity_poly.entity_id
_entity_poly.type
_entity_poly.pdbx_seq_one_letter_code
_entity_poly.pdbx_strand_id
1 'polypeptide(L)'
;MDPVMRLLATFFFLFLIGGGVTVLYWNWLLSQFFQKLKTEMPETFQAMGRPGIVTVESPTQMWAQLRFILKREYQADGSFTLTQLGDRLYRLFWIFLMVIGLMIFSFLLLVLYSFLLEMQG
;
A
#
# COMPACT_ATOMS: atom_id res chain seq x y z
N MET A 1 14.88 -29.78 7.42
CA MET A 1 14.40 -28.71 6.54
C MET A 1 15.56 -28.23 5.69
N ASP A 2 15.44 -28.37 4.37
CA ASP A 2 16.41 -27.95 3.36
C ASP A 2 16.77 -26.44 3.51
N PRO A 3 18.02 -26.01 3.28
CA PRO A 3 18.41 -24.60 3.39
C PRO A 3 17.55 -23.65 2.54
N VAL A 4 17.14 -24.06 1.34
CA VAL A 4 16.24 -23.28 0.47
C VAL A 4 14.87 -23.14 1.11
N MET A 5 14.34 -24.25 1.65
CA MET A 5 13.03 -24.25 2.31
C MET A 5 13.02 -23.35 3.56
N ARG A 6 14.10 -23.32 4.35
CA ARG A 6 14.23 -22.40 5.49
C ARG A 6 14.21 -20.94 5.03
N LEU A 7 14.94 -20.63 3.95
CA LEU A 7 15.04 -19.26 3.43
C LEU A 7 13.69 -18.76 2.89
N LEU A 8 12.96 -19.62 2.16
CA LEU A 8 11.60 -19.33 1.70
C LEU A 8 10.63 -19.13 2.86
N ALA A 9 10.70 -19.96 3.90
CA ALA A 9 9.84 -19.84 5.07
C ALA A 9 10.11 -18.53 5.84
N THR A 10 11.38 -18.17 6.06
CA THR A 10 11.76 -16.90 6.69
C THR A 10 11.28 -15.71 5.86
N PHE A 11 11.45 -15.75 4.55
CA PHE A 11 10.98 -14.70 3.65
C PHE A 11 9.46 -14.53 3.71
N PHE A 12 8.71 -15.62 3.65
CA PHE A 12 7.24 -15.58 3.73
C PHE A 12 6.75 -15.07 5.09
N PHE A 13 7.42 -15.48 6.18
CA PHE A 13 7.11 -15.02 7.52
C PHE A 13 7.35 -13.51 7.68
N LEU A 14 8.50 -13.00 7.23
CA LEU A 14 8.81 -11.57 7.22
C LEU A 14 7.83 -10.79 6.35
N PHE A 15 7.43 -11.34 5.21
CA PHE A 15 6.44 -10.73 4.33
C PHE A 15 5.06 -10.64 5.00
N LEU A 16 4.59 -11.70 5.66
CA LEU A 16 3.31 -11.69 6.36
C LEU A 16 3.30 -10.68 7.52
N ILE A 17 4.35 -10.67 8.34
CA ILE A 17 4.43 -9.74 9.48
C ILE A 17 4.62 -8.31 8.99
N GLY A 18 5.60 -8.08 8.11
CA GLY A 18 5.89 -6.75 7.56
C GLY A 18 4.72 -6.19 6.77
N GLY A 19 4.07 -7.03 5.97
CA GLY A 19 2.84 -6.70 5.23
C GLY A 19 1.70 -6.37 6.18
N GLY A 20 1.45 -7.21 7.20
CA GLY A 20 0.42 -6.97 8.21
C GLY A 20 0.62 -5.66 8.97
N VAL A 21 1.84 -5.38 9.44
CA VAL A 21 2.18 -4.12 10.12
C VAL A 21 2.00 -2.92 9.17
N THR A 22 2.41 -3.05 7.92
CA THR A 22 2.26 -1.99 6.90
C THR A 22 0.79 -1.70 6.62
N VAL A 23 -0.06 -2.72 6.51
CA VAL A 23 -1.50 -2.57 6.32
C VAL A 23 -2.15 -1.89 7.53
N LEU A 24 -1.79 -2.29 8.76
CA LEU A 24 -2.27 -1.62 9.97
C LEU A 24 -1.84 -0.15 10.02
N TYR A 25 -0.59 0.13 9.67
CA TYR A 25 -0.06 1.50 9.63
C TYR A 25 -0.72 2.35 8.53
N TRP A 26 -0.96 1.77 7.35
CA TRP A 26 -1.70 2.38 6.25
C TRP A 26 -3.12 2.77 6.69
N ASN A 27 -3.84 1.83 7.30
CA ASN A 27 -5.19 2.07 7.82
C ASN A 27 -5.18 3.17 8.89
N TRP A 28 -4.23 3.13 9.82
CA TRP A 28 -4.09 4.18 10.83
C TRP A 28 -3.87 5.57 10.20
N LEU A 29 -2.98 5.69 9.21
CA LEU A 29 -2.75 6.94 8.48
C LEU A 29 -3.98 7.41 7.71
N LEU A 30 -4.69 6.51 7.03
CA LEU A 30 -5.95 6.83 6.36
C LEU A 30 -6.99 7.37 7.35
N SER A 31 -7.05 6.83 8.57
CA SER A 31 -7.98 7.31 9.60
C SER A 31 -7.73 8.77 9.92
N GLN A 32 -6.47 9.10 10.17
CA GLN A 32 -6.03 10.45 10.49
C GLN A 32 -6.29 11.39 9.31
N PHE A 33 -5.99 10.92 8.09
CA PHE A 33 -6.22 11.67 6.86
C PHE A 33 -7.69 11.97 6.64
N PHE A 34 -8.59 10.99 6.76
CA PHE A 34 -10.02 11.19 6.56
C PHE A 34 -10.68 12.02 7.67
N GLN A 35 -10.23 11.88 8.91
CA GLN A 35 -10.68 12.76 9.99
C GLN A 35 -10.34 14.22 9.69
N LYS A 36 -9.12 14.48 9.21
CA LYS A 36 -8.68 15.82 8.80
C LYS A 36 -9.41 16.31 7.56
N LEU A 37 -9.55 15.46 6.54
CA LEU A 37 -10.27 15.78 5.31
C LEU A 37 -11.73 16.13 5.60
N LYS A 38 -12.39 15.44 6.54
CA LYS A 38 -13.76 15.76 6.96
C LYS A 38 -13.88 17.16 7.56
N THR A 39 -12.86 17.62 8.29
CA THR A 39 -12.85 18.95 8.93
C THR A 39 -12.45 20.06 7.96
N GLU A 40 -11.43 19.81 7.13
CA GLU A 40 -10.81 20.83 6.28
C GLU A 40 -11.48 20.90 4.88
N MET A 41 -11.91 19.76 4.32
CA MET A 41 -12.55 19.67 3.00
C MET A 41 -13.86 18.84 3.06
N PRO A 42 -14.89 19.30 3.77
CA PRO A 42 -16.11 18.52 4.01
C PRO A 42 -16.87 18.17 2.73
N GLU A 43 -16.84 19.02 1.71
CA GLU A 43 -17.47 18.76 0.40
C GLU A 43 -16.78 17.60 -0.32
N THR A 44 -15.46 17.60 -0.37
CA THR A 44 -14.64 16.54 -0.97
C THR A 44 -14.80 15.22 -0.22
N PHE A 45 -14.85 15.28 1.11
CA PHE A 45 -15.13 14.11 1.96
C PHE A 45 -16.52 13.51 1.67
N GLN A 46 -17.54 14.36 1.47
CA GLN A 46 -18.88 13.90 1.09
C GLN A 46 -18.94 13.35 -0.33
N ALA A 47 -18.25 13.98 -1.29
CA ALA A 47 -18.18 13.54 -2.68
C ALA A 47 -17.52 12.15 -2.82
N MET A 48 -16.59 11.80 -1.93
CA MET A 48 -16.00 10.45 -1.85
C MET A 48 -16.92 9.41 -1.18
N GLY A 49 -18.12 9.80 -0.74
CA GLY A 49 -19.07 8.89 -0.09
C GLY A 49 -18.81 8.68 1.40
N ARG A 50 -18.16 9.64 2.08
CA ARG A 50 -17.80 9.57 3.51
C ARG A 50 -16.92 8.37 3.84
N PRO A 51 -15.71 8.31 3.25
CA PRO A 51 -14.81 7.19 3.40
C PRO A 51 -14.44 6.97 4.88
N GLY A 52 -14.33 5.71 5.27
CA GLY A 52 -14.06 5.30 6.64
C GLY A 52 -13.56 3.86 6.69
N ILE A 53 -12.62 3.58 7.58
CA ILE A 53 -11.88 2.29 7.63
C ILE A 53 -12.77 1.10 7.99
N VAL A 54 -13.88 1.34 8.69
CA VAL A 54 -14.80 0.30 9.18
C VAL A 54 -16.02 0.15 8.28
N THR A 55 -16.19 1.05 7.31
CA THR A 55 -17.25 0.96 6.30
C THR A 55 -16.79 0.02 5.20
N VAL A 56 -17.64 -0.92 4.80
CA VAL A 56 -17.37 -1.79 3.64
C VAL A 56 -17.30 -0.88 2.42
N GLU A 57 -16.08 -0.59 1.98
CA GLU A 57 -15.85 0.26 0.82
C GLU A 57 -16.16 -0.56 -0.43
N SER A 58 -17.00 -0.02 -1.31
CA SER A 58 -17.13 -0.60 -2.64
C SER A 58 -15.79 -0.42 -3.40
N PRO A 59 -15.45 -1.31 -4.36
CA PRO A 59 -14.24 -1.17 -5.16
C PRO A 59 -14.12 0.22 -5.84
N THR A 60 -15.25 0.83 -6.18
CA THR A 60 -15.31 2.19 -6.74
C THR A 60 -14.93 3.27 -5.72
N GLN A 61 -15.32 3.15 -4.46
CA GLN A 61 -14.91 4.05 -3.37
C GLN A 61 -13.41 3.92 -3.07
N MET A 62 -12.92 2.69 -2.98
CA MET A 62 -11.48 2.43 -2.78
C MET A 62 -10.65 3.05 -3.91
N TRP A 63 -11.11 2.92 -5.16
CA TRP A 63 -10.46 3.55 -6.31
C TRP A 63 -10.51 5.08 -6.27
N ALA A 64 -11.63 5.67 -5.85
CA ALA A 64 -11.76 7.11 -5.70
C ALA A 64 -10.78 7.68 -4.67
N GLN A 65 -10.62 6.99 -3.53
CA GLN A 65 -9.64 7.36 -2.49
C GLN A 65 -8.20 7.25 -2.98
N LEU A 66 -7.87 6.12 -3.62
CA LEU A 66 -6.54 5.92 -4.20
C LEU A 66 -6.24 7.01 -5.23
N ARG A 67 -7.19 7.31 -6.13
CA ARG A 67 -7.06 8.38 -7.11
C ARG A 67 -6.84 9.73 -6.44
N PHE A 68 -7.59 10.05 -5.39
CA PHE A 68 -7.44 11.31 -4.65
C PHE A 68 -6.02 11.47 -4.05
N ILE A 69 -5.51 10.40 -3.45
CA ILE A 69 -4.14 10.38 -2.88
C ILE A 69 -3.09 10.46 -4.00
N LEU A 70 -3.24 9.68 -5.08
CA LEU A 70 -2.28 9.61 -6.17
C LEU A 70 -2.21 10.92 -6.98
N LYS A 71 -3.36 11.58 -7.19
CA LYS A 71 -3.43 12.88 -7.85
C LYS A 71 -3.03 14.03 -6.92
N ARG A 72 -2.80 13.75 -5.65
CA ARG A 72 -2.42 14.75 -4.63
C ARG A 72 -3.42 15.91 -4.56
N GLU A 73 -4.70 15.62 -4.76
CA GLU A 73 -5.77 16.64 -4.79
C GLU A 73 -5.89 17.38 -3.44
N TYR A 74 -5.41 16.75 -2.34
CA TYR A 74 -5.27 17.36 -1.01
C TYR A 74 -4.28 18.53 -0.94
N GLN A 75 -3.43 18.76 -1.95
CA GLN A 75 -2.48 19.87 -1.97
C GLN A 75 -3.10 21.19 -2.39
N ALA A 76 -4.26 21.16 -3.06
CA ALA A 76 -4.91 22.35 -3.57
C ALA A 76 -5.39 23.31 -2.45
N ASP A 77 -5.61 22.77 -1.25
CA ASP A 77 -6.21 23.48 -0.11
C ASP A 77 -5.18 24.24 0.75
N GLY A 78 -3.88 24.02 0.54
CA GLY A 78 -2.81 24.72 1.28
C GLY A 78 -2.64 24.31 2.75
N SER A 79 -3.43 23.37 3.27
CA SER A 79 -3.25 22.84 4.62
C SER A 79 -1.95 22.03 4.74
N PHE A 80 -1.06 22.48 5.62
CA PHE A 80 0.22 21.80 5.88
C PHE A 80 0.02 20.40 6.47
N THR A 81 -0.93 20.24 7.40
CA THR A 81 -1.18 18.96 8.09
C THR A 81 -1.80 17.92 7.17
N LEU A 82 -2.78 18.32 6.36
CA LEU A 82 -3.41 17.42 5.38
C LEU A 82 -2.41 17.00 4.31
N THR A 83 -1.60 17.94 3.83
CA THR A 83 -0.52 17.68 2.86
C THR A 83 0.51 16.70 3.40
N GLN A 84 0.93 16.87 4.66
CA GLN A 84 1.91 15.96 5.27
C GLN A 84 1.37 14.54 5.40
N LEU A 85 0.11 14.38 5.80
CA LEU A 85 -0.54 13.06 5.90
C LEU A 85 -0.74 12.42 4.53
N GLY A 86 -1.22 13.18 3.56
CA GLY A 86 -1.37 12.72 2.18
C GLY A 86 -0.04 12.28 1.56
N ASP A 87 1.04 13.05 1.77
CA ASP A 87 2.38 12.71 1.28
C ASP A 87 2.98 11.50 1.98
N ARG A 88 2.62 11.23 3.24
CA ARG A 88 2.99 9.97 3.93
C ARG A 88 2.28 8.79 3.28
N LEU A 89 0.96 8.89 3.03
CA LEU A 89 0.20 7.85 2.33
C LEU A 89 0.73 7.61 0.91
N TYR A 90 0.98 8.68 0.15
CA TYR A 90 1.55 8.60 -1.19
C TYR A 90 2.91 7.89 -1.20
N ARG A 91 3.82 8.27 -0.31
CA ARG A 91 5.13 7.59 -0.22
C ARG A 91 4.99 6.14 0.19
N LEU A 92 4.14 5.85 1.17
CA LEU A 92 3.91 4.48 1.64
C LEU A 92 3.37 3.59 0.52
N PHE A 93 2.49 4.12 -0.33
CA PHE A 93 1.96 3.42 -1.51
C PHE A 93 3.08 3.03 -2.48
N TRP A 94 3.97 3.97 -2.81
CA TRP A 94 5.09 3.69 -3.70
C TRP A 94 6.13 2.74 -3.11
N ILE A 95 6.43 2.86 -1.81
CA ILE A 95 7.30 1.92 -1.11
C ILE A 95 6.70 0.52 -1.19
N PHE A 96 5.40 0.38 -0.95
CA PHE A 96 4.71 -0.90 -1.03
C PHE A 96 4.73 -1.49 -2.44
N LEU A 97 4.46 -0.68 -3.48
CA LEU A 97 4.57 -1.11 -4.87
C LEU A 97 6.00 -1.54 -5.24
N MET A 98 7.01 -0.80 -4.79
CA MET A 98 8.42 -1.13 -5.04
C MET A 98 8.81 -2.46 -4.37
N VAL A 99 8.43 -2.66 -3.10
CA VAL A 99 8.69 -3.90 -2.37
C VAL A 99 8.02 -5.08 -3.07
N ILE A 100 6.74 -4.97 -3.42
CA ILE A 100 6.03 -6.03 -4.16
C ILE A 100 6.69 -6.30 -5.52
N GLY A 101 7.02 -5.24 -6.26
CA GLY A 101 7.68 -5.35 -7.56
C GLY A 101 9.02 -6.09 -7.48
N LEU A 102 9.85 -5.77 -6.48
CA LEU A 102 11.12 -6.45 -6.23
C LEU A 102 10.91 -7.93 -5.86
N MET A 103 9.88 -8.24 -5.08
CA MET A 103 9.55 -9.63 -4.73
C MET A 103 9.14 -10.45 -5.95
N ILE A 104 8.24 -9.91 -6.78
CA ILE A 104 7.81 -10.57 -8.03
C ILE A 104 9.02 -10.77 -8.96
N PHE A 105 9.84 -9.73 -9.13
CA PHE A 105 11.03 -9.80 -9.95
C PHE A 105 12.01 -10.88 -9.46
N SER A 106 12.28 -10.91 -8.16
CA SER A 106 13.16 -11.92 -7.54
C SER A 106 12.60 -13.33 -7.70
N PHE A 107 11.28 -13.51 -7.54
CA PHE A 107 10.62 -14.79 -7.76
C PHE A 107 10.76 -15.26 -9.22
N LEU A 108 10.53 -14.38 -10.20
CA LEU A 108 10.70 -14.70 -11.61
C LEU A 108 12.14 -15.09 -11.96
N LEU A 109 13.14 -14.40 -11.38
CA LEU A 109 14.55 -14.77 -11.55
C LEU A 109 14.86 -16.15 -10.99
N LEU A 110 14.31 -16.50 -9.82
CA LEU A 110 14.49 -17.84 -9.23
C LEU A 110 13.87 -18.93 -10.11
N VAL A 111 12.66 -18.71 -10.64
CA VAL A 111 11.99 -19.64 -11.55
C VAL A 111 12.78 -19.81 -12.86
N LEU A 112 13.28 -18.71 -13.42
CA LEU A 112 14.11 -18.76 -14.62
C LEU A 112 15.42 -19.53 -14.36
N TYR A 113 16.06 -19.27 -13.22
CA TYR A 113 17.29 -19.95 -12.83
C TYR A 113 17.08 -21.46 -12.66
N SER A 114 16.00 -21.89 -12.00
CA SER A 114 15.69 -23.32 -11.85
C SER A 114 15.46 -24.01 -13.21
N PHE A 115 14.76 -23.33 -14.13
CA PHE A 115 14.52 -23.86 -15.47
C PHE A 115 15.83 -24.03 -16.27
N LEU A 116 16.75 -23.08 -16.17
CA LEU A 116 18.05 -23.15 -16.86
C LEU A 116 18.92 -24.29 -16.33
N LEU A 117 18.90 -24.56 -15.03
CA LEU A 117 19.63 -25.69 -14.44
C LEU A 117 19.09 -27.04 -14.95
N GLU A 118 17.77 -27.19 -15.05
CA GLU A 118 17.14 -28.40 -15.58
C GLU A 118 17.53 -28.67 -17.04
N MET A 119 17.78 -27.64 -17.85
CA MET A 119 18.23 -27.82 -19.24
C MET A 119 19.70 -28.23 -19.37
N GLN A 120 20.50 -28.16 -18.30
CA GLN A 120 21.93 -28.48 -18.30
C GLN A 120 22.25 -29.88 -17.78
N GLY A 121 21.30 -30.55 -17.11
CA GLY A 121 21.44 -31.93 -16.59
C GLY A 121 20.70 -32.93 -17.43
#